data_AF-A0A5J4PT78-F1
#
_entry.id   AF-A0A5J4PT78-F1
#
_cell.length_a   1.000
_cell.length_b   1.000
_cell.length_c   1.000
_cell.angle_alpha   90.00
_cell.angle_beta   90.00
_cell.angle_gamma   90.00
#
_symmetry.space_group_name_H-M   'P 1'
#
loop_
_entity.id
_entity.type
_entity.pdbx_description
1 polymer ?
#
loop_
_entity_poly.entity_id
_entity_poly.type
_entity_poly.pdbx_seq_one_letter_code
_entity_poly.pdbx_strand_id
1 'polypeptide(L)'
;MKKYGTIVWTVLSLLVTIACADDNEPDDSDKVKEYGEEWYAGGVNGTVFNATSNAYSQSMPAIDADPILYKQFMRGEQIFEKSFVSTEGMGYSGLGPVYIRKSCIACHPSYGGRSKRVDKFDTSDSRNGYLLMIYDPASPTLALASKYFTGMTQTKAVPPFKSPIN
;
A
#
# COMPACT_ATOMS: atom_id res chain seq x y z
N MET A 1 53.86 17.75 -27.75
CA MET A 1 53.09 16.85 -26.86
C MET A 1 51.74 17.44 -26.41
N LYS A 2 51.61 18.75 -26.12
CA LYS A 2 50.32 19.37 -25.73
C LYS A 2 49.19 19.27 -26.77
N LYS A 3 49.48 19.38 -28.07
CA LYS A 3 48.45 19.39 -29.13
C LYS A 3 47.68 18.06 -29.28
N TYR A 4 48.35 16.92 -29.06
CA TYR A 4 47.70 15.61 -29.12
C TYR A 4 46.85 15.32 -27.88
N GLY A 5 47.23 15.85 -26.71
CA GLY A 5 46.42 15.75 -25.49
C GLY A 5 45.09 16.48 -25.59
N THR A 6 45.06 17.66 -26.22
CA THR A 6 43.82 18.43 -26.43
C THR A 6 42.87 17.74 -27.43
N ILE A 7 43.42 17.10 -28.47
CA ILE A 7 42.65 16.32 -29.46
C ILE A 7 42.07 15.06 -28.83
N VAL A 8 42.84 14.34 -28.00
CA VAL A 8 42.33 13.16 -27.28
C VAL A 8 41.21 13.54 -26.31
N TRP A 9 41.32 14.69 -25.63
CA TRP A 9 40.28 15.16 -24.71
C TRP A 9 39.00 15.61 -25.43
N THR A 10 39.12 16.23 -26.61
CA THR A 10 37.94 16.63 -27.40
C THR A 10 37.23 15.43 -28.03
N VAL A 11 37.98 14.42 -28.49
CA VAL A 11 37.40 13.17 -29.02
C VAL A 11 36.71 12.37 -27.91
N LEU A 12 37.30 12.29 -26.72
CA LEU A 12 36.68 11.61 -25.57
C LEU A 12 35.41 12.33 -25.08
N SER A 13 35.41 13.66 -25.09
CA SER A 13 34.23 14.48 -24.78
C SER A 13 33.09 14.28 -25.79
N LEU A 14 33.39 14.09 -27.07
CA LEU A 14 32.39 13.86 -28.11
C LEU A 14 31.81 12.43 -28.06
N LEU A 15 32.60 11.46 -27.63
CA LEU A 15 32.16 10.07 -27.42
C LEU A 15 31.21 9.94 -26.23
N VAL A 16 31.40 10.72 -25.17
CA VAL A 16 30.48 10.73 -24.00
C VAL A 16 29.11 11.31 -24.38
N THR A 17 29.04 12.28 -25.29
CA THR A 17 27.75 12.84 -25.74
C THR A 17 26.96 11.89 -26.65
N ILE A 18 27.62 10.98 -27.37
CA ILE A 18 26.96 9.96 -28.19
C ILE A 18 26.55 8.75 -27.34
N ALA A 19 27.33 8.41 -26.30
CA ALA A 19 26.93 7.38 -25.34
C ALA A 19 25.75 7.79 -24.43
N CYS A 20 25.46 9.11 -24.35
CA CYS A 20 24.27 9.65 -23.70
C CYS A 20 23.19 10.11 -24.71
N ALA A 21 23.37 9.86 -26.01
CA ALA A 21 22.26 9.91 -26.94
C ALA A 21 21.41 8.68 -26.63
N ASP A 22 20.43 8.89 -25.76
CA ASP A 22 19.45 7.89 -25.40
C ASP A 22 18.73 7.48 -26.70
N ASP A 23 18.89 6.22 -27.12
CA ASP A 23 18.16 5.60 -28.23
C ASP A 23 16.69 5.37 -27.84
N ASN A 24 16.12 6.30 -27.08
CA ASN A 24 14.69 6.36 -26.86
C ASN A 24 14.08 6.81 -28.19
N GLU A 25 13.72 5.83 -29.02
CA GLU A 25 12.45 5.95 -29.71
C GLU A 25 11.45 6.51 -28.70
N PRO A 26 10.67 7.55 -29.05
CA PRO A 26 9.65 8.04 -28.14
C PRO A 26 8.83 6.81 -27.72
N ASP A 27 8.92 6.45 -26.44
CA ASP A 27 8.17 5.34 -25.87
C ASP A 27 6.72 5.61 -26.28
N ASP A 28 6.17 4.71 -27.10
CA ASP A 28 4.80 4.77 -27.60
C ASP A 28 3.81 4.43 -26.46
N SER A 29 4.17 4.79 -25.22
CA SER A 29 3.41 4.64 -23.99
C SER A 29 2.12 5.46 -24.01
N ASP A 30 2.00 6.41 -24.94
CA ASP A 30 0.78 7.20 -25.17
C ASP A 30 -0.21 6.50 -26.12
N LYS A 31 0.16 5.41 -26.80
CA LYS A 31 -0.84 4.55 -27.43
C LYS A 31 -1.40 3.60 -26.40
N VAL A 32 -2.68 3.81 -26.07
CA VAL A 32 -3.49 2.83 -25.37
C VAL A 32 -3.36 1.52 -26.14
N LYS A 33 -2.59 0.58 -25.58
CA LYS A 33 -2.43 -0.76 -26.13
C LYS A 33 -3.82 -1.39 -26.10
N GLU A 34 -4.44 -1.55 -27.26
CA GLU A 34 -5.77 -2.11 -27.38
C GLU A 34 -5.65 -3.62 -27.10
N TYR A 35 -6.10 -4.04 -25.93
CA TYR A 35 -6.10 -5.45 -25.52
C TYR A 35 -7.38 -6.13 -26.02
N GLY A 36 -7.31 -7.44 -26.27
CA GLY A 36 -8.52 -8.24 -26.51
C GLY A 36 -9.46 -8.25 -25.32
N GLU A 37 -10.73 -8.57 -25.54
CA GLU A 37 -11.78 -8.60 -24.50
C GLU A 37 -11.40 -9.50 -23.31
N GLU A 38 -10.62 -10.56 -23.55
CA GLU A 38 -10.15 -11.50 -22.53
C GLU A 38 -9.28 -10.87 -21.44
N TRP A 39 -8.68 -9.70 -21.71
CA TRP A 39 -7.85 -8.97 -20.74
C TRP A 39 -8.68 -8.08 -19.80
N TYR A 40 -9.94 -7.83 -20.12
CA TYR A 40 -10.84 -6.97 -19.35
C TYR A 40 -11.69 -7.80 -18.37
N ALA A 41 -11.07 -8.36 -17.33
CA ALA A 41 -11.76 -9.19 -16.33
C ALA A 41 -12.95 -8.48 -15.65
N GLY A 42 -12.91 -7.15 -15.53
CA GLY A 42 -14.01 -6.31 -15.05
C GLY A 42 -14.77 -5.54 -16.14
N GLY A 43 -14.55 -5.89 -17.42
CA GLY A 43 -14.98 -5.09 -18.56
C GLY A 43 -14.16 -3.81 -18.76
N VAL A 44 -14.42 -3.08 -19.85
CA VAL A 44 -13.69 -1.85 -20.23
C VAL A 44 -13.73 -0.80 -19.12
N ASN A 45 -14.87 -0.67 -18.43
CA ASN A 45 -15.04 0.35 -17.38
C ASN A 45 -14.68 -0.13 -15.97
N GLY A 46 -14.40 -1.42 -15.79
CA GLY A 46 -14.04 -2.02 -14.49
C GLY A 46 -12.61 -2.51 -14.39
N THR A 47 -11.83 -2.44 -15.47
CA THR A 47 -10.44 -2.90 -15.54
C THR A 47 -9.51 -1.71 -15.72
N VAL A 48 -8.39 -1.69 -14.98
CA VAL A 48 -7.36 -0.67 -15.10
C VAL A 48 -6.00 -1.35 -15.22
N PHE A 49 -5.24 -0.98 -16.23
CA PHE A 49 -3.90 -1.53 -16.47
C PHE A 49 -2.85 -0.65 -15.78
N ASN A 50 -2.69 -0.85 -14.48
CA ASN A 50 -1.65 -0.20 -13.69
C ASN A 50 -0.83 -1.26 -12.95
N ALA A 51 0.45 -1.37 -13.30
CA ALA A 51 1.39 -2.29 -12.68
C ALA A 51 2.29 -1.62 -11.62
N THR A 52 2.01 -0.36 -11.26
CA THR A 52 2.78 0.37 -10.24
C THR A 52 2.38 -0.06 -8.83
N SER A 53 3.09 0.46 -7.82
CA SER A 53 2.74 0.25 -6.41
C SER A 53 1.37 0.80 -6.00
N ASN A 54 0.74 1.63 -6.84
CA ASN A 54 -0.54 2.29 -6.57
C ASN A 54 -1.73 1.59 -7.27
N ALA A 55 -1.52 0.39 -7.83
CA ALA A 55 -2.55 -0.34 -8.56
C ALA A 55 -3.82 -0.62 -7.75
N TYR A 56 -3.72 -0.74 -6.42
CA TYR A 56 -4.84 -1.03 -5.53
C TYR A 56 -5.53 0.22 -4.95
N SER A 57 -4.97 1.41 -5.13
CA SER A 57 -5.56 2.67 -4.65
C SER A 57 -6.37 3.41 -5.72
N GLN A 58 -6.29 2.95 -6.98
CA GLN A 58 -6.97 3.61 -8.08
C GLN A 58 -8.45 3.17 -8.14
N SER A 59 -9.32 4.12 -8.44
CA SER A 59 -10.70 3.86 -8.83
C SER A 59 -10.75 3.21 -10.22
N MET A 60 -11.88 2.57 -10.52
CA MET A 60 -12.18 2.09 -11.88
C MET A 60 -12.81 3.22 -12.72
N PRO A 61 -12.68 3.20 -14.06
CA PRO A 61 -13.24 4.24 -14.94
C PRO A 61 -14.74 4.50 -14.75
N ALA A 62 -15.52 3.46 -14.45
CA ALA A 62 -16.95 3.61 -14.15
C ALA A 62 -17.24 4.51 -12.94
N ILE A 63 -16.34 4.50 -11.94
CA ILE A 63 -16.45 5.32 -10.73
C ILE A 63 -16.05 6.76 -11.04
N ASP A 64 -14.99 6.96 -11.82
CA ASP A 64 -14.50 8.30 -12.19
C ASP A 64 -15.47 9.05 -13.10
N ALA A 65 -16.18 8.33 -13.97
CA ALA A 65 -17.16 8.90 -14.89
C ALA A 65 -18.44 9.39 -14.20
N ASP A 66 -18.76 8.90 -12.99
CA ASP A 66 -19.94 9.31 -12.22
C ASP A 66 -19.52 10.14 -10.99
N PRO A 67 -19.86 11.45 -10.94
CA PRO A 67 -19.49 12.32 -9.82
C PRO A 67 -20.00 11.85 -8.44
N ILE A 68 -21.13 11.14 -8.39
CA ILE A 68 -21.71 10.62 -7.15
C ILE A 68 -20.87 9.42 -6.67
N LEU A 69 -20.54 8.50 -7.58
CA LEU A 69 -19.72 7.34 -7.25
C LEU A 69 -18.30 7.74 -6.88
N TYR A 70 -17.69 8.65 -7.64
CA TYR A 70 -16.37 9.19 -7.33
C TYR A 70 -16.32 9.82 -5.92
N LYS A 71 -17.34 10.60 -5.56
CA LYS A 71 -17.45 11.19 -4.21
C LYS A 71 -17.58 10.11 -3.13
N GLN A 72 -18.33 9.03 -3.39
CA GLN A 72 -18.45 7.91 -2.45
C GLN A 72 -17.13 7.15 -2.30
N PHE A 73 -16.42 6.91 -3.40
CA PHE A 73 -15.09 6.31 -3.41
C PHE A 73 -14.12 7.13 -2.56
N MET A 74 -13.99 8.44 -2.81
CA MET A 74 -13.12 9.33 -2.04
C MET A 74 -13.48 9.41 -0.56
N ARG A 75 -14.77 9.25 -0.21
CA ARG A 75 -15.19 9.14 1.20
C ARG A 75 -14.70 7.83 1.83
N GLY A 76 -14.73 6.73 1.08
CA GLY A 76 -14.15 5.44 1.48
C GLY A 76 -12.65 5.56 1.74
N GLU A 77 -11.92 6.18 0.81
CA GLU A 77 -10.48 6.46 0.93
C GLU A 77 -10.17 7.22 2.22
N GLN A 78 -10.94 8.28 2.49
CA GLN A 78 -10.77 9.10 3.69
C GLN A 78 -10.95 8.28 4.98
N ILE A 79 -11.83 7.27 4.99
CA ILE A 79 -12.03 6.39 6.15
C ILE A 79 -10.90 5.35 6.25
N PHE A 80 -10.48 4.80 5.11
CA PHE A 80 -9.47 3.74 5.05
C PHE A 80 -8.09 4.22 5.52
N GLU A 81 -7.70 5.42 5.13
CA GLU A 81 -6.39 6.00 5.46
C GLU A 81 -6.33 6.64 6.85
N LYS A 82 -7.46 7.07 7.41
CA LYS A 82 -7.48 7.77 8.69
C LYS A 82 -7.30 6.84 9.88
N SER A 83 -6.69 7.40 10.92
CA SER A 83 -6.59 6.75 12.22
C SER A 83 -7.84 7.02 13.04
N PHE A 84 -8.47 5.95 13.51
CA PHE A 84 -9.54 5.99 14.48
C PHE A 84 -9.02 6.41 15.85
N VAL A 85 -9.87 7.09 16.60
CA VAL A 85 -9.62 7.56 17.95
C VAL A 85 -10.60 6.94 18.95
N SER A 86 -10.16 6.79 20.19
CA SER A 86 -10.98 6.26 21.27
C SER A 86 -11.85 7.32 21.94
N THR A 87 -11.60 8.60 21.66
CA THR A 87 -12.41 9.71 22.16
C THR A 87 -13.74 9.75 21.42
N GLU A 88 -14.83 9.64 22.16
CA GLU A 88 -16.19 9.71 21.63
C GLU A 88 -16.51 11.10 21.08
N GLY A 89 -17.37 11.18 20.04
CA GLY A 89 -17.83 12.44 19.45
C GLY A 89 -16.81 13.16 18.55
N MET A 90 -15.58 12.67 18.47
CA MET A 90 -14.56 13.18 17.55
C MET A 90 -14.70 12.55 16.16
N GLY A 91 -14.18 13.23 15.13
CA GLY A 91 -14.04 12.63 13.80
C GLY A 91 -13.23 11.34 13.87
N TYR A 92 -13.73 10.27 13.24
CA TYR A 92 -13.16 8.92 13.31
C TYR A 92 -13.14 8.30 14.72
N SER A 93 -14.08 8.68 15.59
CA SER A 93 -14.32 7.93 16.83
C SER A 93 -14.75 6.48 16.56
N GLY A 94 -14.63 5.62 17.55
CA GLY A 94 -15.04 4.21 17.46
C GLY A 94 -13.87 3.22 17.54
N LEU A 95 -12.66 3.70 17.85
CA LEU A 95 -11.57 2.81 18.22
C LEU A 95 -11.92 2.11 19.55
N GLY A 96 -11.96 0.79 19.53
CA GLY A 96 -12.26 -0.02 20.71
C GLY A 96 -11.25 0.15 21.86
N PRO A 97 -11.62 -0.28 23.09
CA PRO A 97 -10.77 -0.14 24.27
C PRO A 97 -9.48 -0.95 24.20
N VAL A 98 -9.49 -2.04 23.43
CA VAL A 98 -8.33 -2.86 23.05
C VAL A 98 -8.31 -2.97 21.54
N TYR A 99 -7.12 -2.82 20.95
CA TYR A 99 -6.94 -2.81 19.50
C TYR A 99 -5.53 -3.30 19.12
N ILE A 100 -5.36 -3.70 17.86
CA ILE A 100 -4.04 -4.03 17.28
C ILE A 100 -3.45 -2.77 16.66
N ARG A 101 -4.24 -2.13 15.78
CA ARG A 101 -3.86 -0.94 15.01
C ARG A 101 -5.03 0.04 14.96
N LYS A 102 -4.72 1.29 14.65
CA LYS A 102 -5.68 2.39 14.66
C LYS A 102 -6.26 2.75 13.29
N SER A 103 -5.80 2.15 12.19
CA SER A 103 -6.31 2.45 10.85
C SER A 103 -6.35 1.21 9.98
N CYS A 104 -7.20 1.23 8.95
CA CYS A 104 -7.31 0.14 7.98
C CYS A 104 -6.00 0.01 7.18
N ILE A 105 -5.45 1.12 6.70
CA ILE A 105 -4.19 1.18 5.95
C ILE A 105 -2.98 0.64 6.74
N ALA A 106 -3.00 0.69 8.09
CA ALA A 106 -1.92 0.14 8.89
C ALA A 106 -1.94 -1.39 8.95
N CYS A 107 -3.09 -2.04 8.72
CA CYS A 107 -3.20 -3.49 8.50
C CYS A 107 -3.07 -3.85 7.01
N HIS A 108 -3.51 -2.96 6.12
CA HIS A 108 -3.50 -3.15 4.67
C HIS A 108 -2.62 -2.10 3.98
N PRO A 109 -1.28 -2.11 4.17
CA PRO A 109 -0.40 -1.15 3.50
C PRO A 109 -0.60 -1.19 1.99
N SER A 110 -0.64 0.00 1.36
CA SER A 110 -0.93 0.13 -0.06
C SER A 110 -2.18 -0.64 -0.50
N TYR A 111 -3.25 -0.59 0.31
CA TYR A 111 -4.57 -1.16 0.00
C TYR A 111 -4.56 -2.69 -0.21
N GLY A 112 -3.70 -3.39 0.55
CA GLY A 112 -3.50 -4.84 0.40
C GLY A 112 -2.32 -5.20 -0.52
N GLY A 113 -1.55 -4.20 -0.93
CA GLY A 113 -0.24 -4.38 -1.54
C GLY A 113 0.80 -5.01 -0.61
N ARG A 114 2.06 -5.01 -1.06
CA ARG A 114 3.16 -5.63 -0.32
C ARG A 114 3.52 -4.80 0.90
N SER A 115 3.37 -5.38 2.09
CA SER A 115 3.90 -4.82 3.34
C SER A 115 5.43 -4.75 3.32
N LYS A 116 6.00 -3.75 3.98
CA LYS A 116 7.44 -3.66 4.22
C LYS A 116 7.88 -4.81 5.13
N ARG A 117 8.98 -5.48 4.77
CA ARG A 117 9.63 -6.45 5.66
C ARG A 117 10.26 -5.70 6.84
N VAL A 118 9.98 -6.16 8.06
CA VAL A 118 10.53 -5.59 9.29
C VAL A 118 11.19 -6.68 10.12
N ASP A 119 12.21 -6.29 10.90
CA ASP A 119 12.94 -7.21 11.77
C ASP A 119 12.41 -7.20 13.22
N LYS A 120 11.49 -6.28 13.55
CA LYS A 120 10.80 -6.20 14.84
C LYS A 120 9.29 -6.17 14.66
N PHE A 121 8.58 -6.84 15.56
CA PHE A 121 7.12 -6.72 15.64
C PHE A 121 6.75 -5.41 16.35
N ASP A 122 6.33 -4.41 15.58
CA ASP A 122 5.93 -3.10 16.08
C ASP A 122 4.60 -2.67 15.45
N THR A 123 3.53 -2.73 16.25
CA THR A 123 2.18 -2.36 15.81
C THR A 123 1.95 -0.86 15.68
N SER A 124 2.94 -0.03 16.04
CA SER A 124 2.91 1.42 15.78
C SER A 124 3.43 1.80 14.39
N ASP A 125 4.20 0.93 13.72
CA ASP A 125 4.67 1.16 12.35
C ASP A 125 3.59 0.78 11.34
N SER A 126 3.04 1.76 10.62
CA SER A 126 1.97 1.59 9.64
C SER A 126 2.40 0.96 8.31
N ARG A 127 3.69 0.66 8.12
CA ARG A 127 4.22 0.12 6.84
C ARG A 127 4.20 -1.40 6.77
N ASN A 128 3.80 -2.08 7.84
CA ASN A 128 3.69 -3.53 7.91
C ASN A 128 2.34 -3.94 8.52
N GLY A 129 1.67 -4.94 7.93
CA GLY A 129 0.36 -5.43 8.36
C GLY A 129 0.40 -6.71 9.20
N TYR A 130 1.47 -6.97 9.96
CA TYR A 130 1.62 -8.26 10.65
C TYR A 130 0.55 -8.50 11.72
N LEU A 131 0.08 -9.75 11.78
CA LEU A 131 -0.82 -10.29 12.79
C LEU A 131 -0.07 -11.29 13.66
N LEU A 132 -0.28 -11.18 14.98
CA LEU A 132 0.15 -12.19 15.94
C LEU A 132 -1.04 -13.08 16.28
N MET A 133 -0.86 -14.39 16.09
CA MET A 133 -1.80 -15.42 16.53
C MET A 133 -1.09 -16.32 17.53
N ILE A 134 -1.77 -16.65 18.62
CA ILE A 134 -1.24 -17.52 19.67
C ILE A 134 -1.93 -18.86 19.59
N TYR A 135 -1.12 -19.92 19.50
CA TYR A 135 -1.58 -21.29 19.61
C TYR A 135 -1.46 -21.77 21.05
N ASP A 136 -2.54 -22.36 21.57
CA ASP A 136 -2.55 -23.05 22.86
C ASP A 136 -2.77 -24.55 22.59
N PRO A 137 -1.80 -25.43 22.89
CA PRO A 137 -1.92 -26.87 22.64
C PRO A 137 -3.04 -27.53 23.47
N ALA A 138 -3.48 -26.92 24.57
CA ALA A 138 -4.62 -27.40 25.35
C ALA A 138 -5.98 -26.97 24.74
N SER A 139 -5.97 -26.05 23.77
CA SER A 139 -7.15 -25.59 23.05
C SER A 139 -7.22 -26.28 21.68
N PRO A 140 -8.19 -27.19 21.44
CA PRO A 140 -8.28 -27.95 20.19
C PRO A 140 -8.67 -27.10 18.98
N THR A 141 -9.11 -25.86 19.20
CA THR A 141 -9.33 -24.88 18.14
C THR A 141 -8.01 -24.21 17.78
N LEU A 142 -7.40 -24.68 16.68
CA LEU A 142 -6.38 -23.91 15.97
C LEU A 142 -6.92 -22.48 15.71
N ALA A 143 -6.38 -21.51 16.45
CA ALA A 143 -6.17 -20.14 15.99
C ALA A 143 -7.39 -19.21 15.75
N LEU A 144 -8.37 -19.12 16.65
CA LEU A 144 -9.28 -17.95 16.64
C LEU A 144 -9.66 -17.36 18.00
N ALA A 145 -9.46 -18.09 19.09
CA ALA A 145 -9.47 -17.56 20.46
C ALA A 145 -9.03 -18.68 21.40
N SER A 146 -8.10 -18.41 22.32
CA SER A 146 -7.93 -19.23 23.51
C SER A 146 -8.79 -18.66 24.64
N LYS A 147 -8.79 -19.30 25.82
CA LYS A 147 -9.39 -18.73 27.03
C LYS A 147 -8.84 -17.32 27.35
N TYR A 148 -7.61 -17.01 26.93
CA TYR A 148 -6.89 -15.80 27.31
C TYR A 148 -6.66 -14.82 26.16
N PHE A 149 -6.65 -15.30 24.91
CA PHE A 149 -6.30 -14.48 23.75
C PHE A 149 -7.38 -14.55 22.67
N THR A 150 -7.61 -13.42 22.01
CA THR A 150 -8.39 -13.38 20.77
C THR A 150 -7.54 -13.88 19.59
N GLY A 151 -8.20 -14.36 18.53
CA GLY A 151 -7.54 -14.95 17.35
C GLY A 151 -6.52 -14.04 16.70
N MET A 152 -6.87 -12.77 16.57
CA MET A 152 -5.87 -11.73 16.33
C MET A 152 -5.58 -11.07 17.67
N THR A 153 -4.39 -11.31 18.20
CA THR A 153 -4.06 -10.87 19.56
C THR A 153 -3.89 -9.35 19.61
N GLN A 154 -4.64 -8.72 20.51
CA GLN A 154 -4.60 -7.26 20.72
C GLN A 154 -3.34 -6.87 21.50
N THR A 155 -2.65 -5.82 21.06
CA THR A 155 -1.35 -5.41 21.65
C THR A 155 -1.33 -3.97 22.15
N LYS A 156 -2.45 -3.26 22.00
CA LYS A 156 -2.65 -1.91 22.53
C LYS A 156 -3.98 -1.85 23.29
N ALA A 157 -4.02 -0.93 24.25
CA ALA A 157 -5.21 -0.64 25.02
C ALA A 157 -5.27 0.86 25.32
N VAL A 158 -6.46 1.33 25.67
CA VAL A 158 -6.70 2.68 26.21
C VAL A 158 -7.05 2.54 27.69
N PRO A 159 -6.58 3.44 28.57
CA PRO A 159 -6.99 3.42 29.98
C PRO A 159 -8.52 3.39 30.13
N PRO A 160 -9.06 2.64 31.11
CA PRO A 160 -8.37 1.88 32.16
C PRO A 160 -7.95 0.45 31.77
N PHE A 161 -8.13 0.05 30.51
CA PHE A 161 -7.86 -1.30 30.05
C PHE A 161 -6.36 -1.58 29.88
N LYS A 162 -5.98 -2.85 29.97
CA LYS A 162 -4.61 -3.34 29.71
C LYS A 162 -4.61 -4.21 28.46
N SER A 163 -3.56 -4.12 27.64
CA SER A 163 -3.39 -5.04 26.53
C SER A 163 -3.12 -6.46 27.06
N PRO A 164 -3.64 -7.50 26.39
CA PRO A 164 -3.36 -8.89 26.72
C PRO A 164 -1.88 -9.27 26.71
N ILE A 165 -1.07 -8.53 25.93
CA ILE A 165 0.39 -8.69 25.82
C ILE A 165 1.03 -7.32 25.96
N ASN A 166 2.07 -7.24 26.79
CA ASN A 166 2.92 -6.06 26.98
C ASN A 166 4.38 -6.45 26.77
#